data_AF-A0A2A4Y6N3-F1
#
_entry.id   AF-A0A2A4Y6N3-F1
#
_cell.length_a   1.000
_cell.length_b   1.000
_cell.length_c   1.000
_cell.angle_alpha   90.00
_cell.angle_beta   90.00
_cell.angle_gamma   90.00
#
_symmetry.space_group_name_H-M   'P 1'
#
loop_
_entity.id
_entity.type
_entity.pdbx_description
1 polymer ?
#
loop_
_entity_poly.entity_id
_entity_poly.type
_entity_poly.pdbx_seq_one_letter_code
_entity_poly.pdbx_strand_id
1 'polypeptide(L)' 'MMWDELLSALALVLVIEGLFPFISPTGFRKKILAMTEMNDRSIRMASLASMVGGLVLLYLIRQ' A
#
# COMPACT_ATOMS: atom_id res chain seq x y z
N MET A 1 -1.52 17.81 17.25
CA MET A 1 -2.80 17.85 16.50
C MET A 1 -2.63 17.27 15.10
N MET A 2 -2.07 17.97 14.11
CA MET A 2 -1.95 17.42 12.74
C MET A 2 -0.73 16.50 12.52
N TRP A 3 0.35 16.73 13.28
CA TRP A 3 1.54 15.88 13.26
C TRP A 3 1.30 14.49 13.87
N ASP A 4 0.46 14.39 14.90
CA ASP A 4 0.12 13.12 15.55
C ASP A 4 -0.73 12.23 14.62
N GLU A 5 -1.65 12.80 13.85
CA GLU A 5 -2.41 12.10 12.81
C GLU A 5 -1.50 11.55 11.71
N LEU A 6 -0.57 12.38 11.22
CA LEU A 6 0.38 11.96 10.19
C LEU A 6 1.30 10.83 10.70
N LEU A 7 1.83 10.98 11.91
CA LEU A 7 2.67 9.97 12.54
C LEU A 7 1.90 8.67 12.80
N SER A 8 0.63 8.76 13.21
CA SER A 8 -0.23 7.58 13.41
C SER A 8 -0.55 6.87 12.10
N ALA A 9 -0.88 7.62 11.04
CA ALA A 9 -1.10 7.05 9.71
C ALA A 9 0.17 6.36 9.20
N LEU A 10 1.34 6.98 9.38
CA LEU A 10 2.62 6.38 9.00
C LEU A 10 2.94 5.12 9.81
N ALA A 11 2.66 5.13 11.13
CA ALA A 11 2.84 3.97 11.99
C ALA A 11 1.95 2.80 11.55
N LEU A 12 0.68 3.06 11.21
CA LEU A 12 -0.23 2.04 10.72
C LEU A 12 0.23 1.45 9.38
N VAL A 13 0.72 2.28 8.45
CA VAL A 13 1.31 1.80 7.19
C VAL A 13 2.49 0.87 7.45
N LEU A 14 3.40 1.25 8.36
CA LEU A 14 4.57 0.42 8.72
C LEU A 14 4.16 -0.91 9.38
N VAL A 15 3.16 -0.89 10.27
CA VAL A 15 2.64 -2.11 10.90
C VAL A 15 2.01 -3.03 9.85
N ILE A 16 1.19 -2.49 8.94
CA ILE A 16 0.51 -3.28 7.90
C ILE A 16 1.54 -3.84 6.89
N GLU A 17 2.47 -3.01 6.42
CA GLU A 17 3.56 -3.42 5.51
C GLU A 17 4.47 -4.47 6.14
N GLY A 18 4.73 -4.40 7.45
CA GLY A 18 5.54 -5.39 8.18
C GLY A 18 4.80 -6.68 8.52
N LEU A 19 3.47 -6.62 8.72
CA LEU A 19 2.67 -7.76 9.13
C LEU A 19 2.60 -8.85 8.04
N PHE A 20 2.40 -8.44 6.79
CA PHE A 20 2.30 -9.37 5.66
C PHE A 20 3.58 -10.22 5.43
N PRO A 21 4.79 -9.65 5.37
CA PRO A 21 6.03 -10.43 5.28
C PRO A 21 6.34 -11.23 6.54
N PHE A 22 5.88 -10.78 7.72
CA PHE A 22 6.06 -11.52 8.98
C PHE A 22 5.22 -12.80 9.03
N ILE A 23 3.94 -12.75 8.62
CA ILE A 23 3.03 -13.90 8.65
C ILE A 23 3.42 -14.95 7.59
N SER A 24 3.79 -14.54 6.37
CA SER A 24 4.14 -15.47 5.30
C SER A 24 5.25 -14.93 4.40
N PRO A 25 6.52 -15.13 4.78
CA PRO A 25 7.66 -14.68 3.98
C PRO A 25 7.71 -15.35 2.60
N THR A 26 7.31 -16.62 2.52
CA THR A 26 7.26 -17.38 1.25
C THR A 26 6.16 -16.85 0.33
N GLY A 27 4.97 -16.56 0.86
CA GLY A 27 3.87 -15.98 0.09
C GLY A 27 4.20 -14.58 -0.42
N PHE A 28 4.86 -13.76 0.41
CA PHE A 28 5.33 -12.44 0.03
C PHE A 28 6.38 -12.48 -1.09
N ARG A 29 7.39 -13.36 -0.96
CA ARG A 29 8.39 -13.55 -2.04
C ARG A 29 7.76 -13.97 -3.35
N LYS A 30 6.79 -14.89 -3.33
CA LYS A 30 6.07 -15.33 -4.53
C LYS A 30 5.30 -14.18 -5.19
N LYS A 31 4.65 -13.32 -4.39
CA LYS A 31 3.95 -12.13 -4.90
C LYS A 31 4.91 -11.12 -5.53
N ILE A 32 6.06 -10.86 -4.90
CA ILE A 32 7.10 -9.98 -5.47
C ILE A 32 7.60 -10.55 -6.80
N LEU A 33 7.91 -11.85 -6.86
CA LEU A 33 8.39 -12.49 -8.09
C LEU A 33 7.35 -12.42 -9.22
N ALA A 34 6.07 -12.62 -8.91
CA ALA A 34 5.00 -12.46 -9.88
C ALA A 34 4.88 -11.01 -10.38
N MET A 35 5.16 -10.01 -9.55
CA MET A 35 5.21 -8.61 -9.98
C MET A 35 6.38 -8.34 -10.94
N THR A 36 7.52 -9.00 -10.77
CA THR A 36 8.66 -8.85 -11.68
C THR A 36 8.38 -9.38 -13.09
N GLU A 37 7.43 -10.31 -13.23
CA GLU A 37 6.98 -10.83 -14.53
C GLU A 37 5.93 -9.93 -15.19
N MET A 38 5.38 -8.94 -14.47
CA MET A 38 4.41 -8.00 -15.01
C MET A 38 5.10 -6.87 -15.78
N ASN A 39 4.50 -6.47 -16.89
CA ASN A 39 4.99 -5.33 -17.67
C ASN A 39 4.88 -4.01 -16.86
N ASP A 40 5.90 -3.15 -16.95
CA ASP A 40 5.99 -1.87 -16.22
C ASP A 40 4.73 -1.01 -16.37
N ARG A 41 4.11 -1.03 -17.55
CA ARG A 41 2.88 -0.27 -17.82
C ARG A 41 1.71 -0.74 -16.95
N SER A 42 1.56 -2.04 -16.76
CA SER A 42 0.50 -2.62 -15.93
C SER A 42 0.72 -2.31 -14.47
N ILE A 43 1.96 -2.40 -13.99
CA ILE A 43 2.32 -2.02 -12.61
C ILE A 43 1.98 -0.55 -12.38
N ARG A 44 2.41 0.37 -13.26
CA ARG A 44 2.11 1.80 -13.14
C ARG A 44 0.62 2.10 -13.14
N MET A 45 -0.16 1.43 -14.00
CA MET A 45 -1.60 1.63 -14.07
C MET A 45 -2.31 1.15 -12.79
N ALA A 46 -1.91 -0.01 -12.26
CA ALA A 46 -2.44 -0.54 -11.00
C ALA A 46 -2.11 0.38 -9.83
N SER A 47 -0.87 0.87 -9.75
CA SER A 47 -0.43 1.83 -8.74
C SER A 47 -1.20 3.15 -8.84
N LEU A 48 -1.44 3.66 -10.05
CA LEU A 48 -2.26 4.86 -10.26
C LEU A 48 -3.70 4.66 -9.81
N ALA A 49 -4.33 3.54 -10.17
CA ALA A 49 -5.68 3.22 -9.72
C ALA A 49 -5.77 3.16 -8.19
N SER A 50 -4.78 2.56 -7.53
CA SER A 50 -4.70 2.51 -6.06
C SER A 50 -4.52 3.90 -5.44
N MET A 51 -3.68 4.76 -6.01
CA MET A 51 -3.50 6.14 -5.54
C MET A 51 -4.79 6.95 -5.66
N VAL A 52 -5.48 6.86 -6.80
CA VAL A 52 -6.76 7.56 -7.03
C VAL A 52 -7.83 7.04 -6.08
N GLY A 53 -7.94 5.72 -5.90
CA GLY A 53 -8.87 5.13 -4.93
C GLY A 53 -8.62 5.60 -3.50
N GLY A 54 -7.34 5.68 -3.10
CA GLY A 54 -6.94 6.23 -1.80
C GLY A 54 -7.31 7.70 -1.63
N LEU A 55 -7.11 8.52 -2.66
CA LEU A 55 -7.52 9.94 -2.68
C LEU A 55 -9.04 10.09 -2.53
N VAL A 56 -9.81 9.28 -3.26
CA VAL A 56 -11.28 9.29 -3.18
C VAL A 56 -11.75 8.88 -1.78
N LEU A 57 -11.18 7.82 -1.20
CA LEU A 57 -11.51 7.39 0.16
C LEU A 57 -11.14 8.46 1.20
N LEU A 58 -9.96 9.06 1.08
CA LEU A 58 -9.52 10.12 1.98
C LEU A 58 -10.44 11.34 1.88
N TYR A 59 -10.89 11.69 0.67
CA TYR A 59 -11.87 12.74 0.46
C TYR A 59 -13.22 12.40 1.11
N LEU A 60 -13.70 11.15 0.98
CA LEU A 60 -14.97 10.73 1.60
C LEU A 60 -14.92 10.65 3.13
N ILE A 61 -13.79 10.26 3.71
CA ILE A 61 -13.64 10.09 5.17
C ILE A 61 -13.38 11.44 5.86
N ARG A 62 -12.71 12.36 5.17
CA ARG A 62 -12.23 13.63 5.72
C ARG A 62 -13.01 14.86 5.23
N GLN A 63 -14.07 14.64 4.46
CA GLN A 63 -15.16 15.61 4.25
C GLN A 63 -16.01 15.74 5.51
#